data_AF-A0A1H2LFL7-F1
#
_entry.id   AF-A0A1H2LFL7-F1
#
_cell.length_a   1.000
_cell.length_b   1.000
_cell.length_c   1.000
_cell.angle_alpha   90.00
_cell.angle_beta   90.00
_cell.angle_gamma   90.00
#
_symmetry.space_group_name_H-M   'P 1'
#
loop_
_entity.id
_entity.type
_entity.pdbx_description
1 polymer ?
#
loop_
_entity_poly.entity_id
_entity_poly.type
_entity_poly.pdbx_seq_one_letter_code
_entity_poly.pdbx_strand_id
1 'polypeptide(L)'
;MTEHRVPSVFFFVLLALWIVAVIILSYVWGVQPAMYTFAGSLAVLAFARLVLPAGMIPQVRSRWFDVVTLLTLALVLAYLANWGDTPAVV
;
A
#
# COMPACT_ATOMS: atom_id res chain seq x y z
N MET A 1 10.79 21.43 16.76
CA MET A 1 10.81 20.10 17.41
C MET A 1 9.47 19.46 17.10
N THR A 2 9.41 18.63 16.06
CA THR A 2 8.18 17.93 15.68
C THR A 2 7.93 16.84 16.71
N GLU A 3 6.82 16.93 17.44
CA GLU A 3 6.34 15.85 18.32
C GLU A 3 6.44 14.51 17.58
N HIS A 4 7.35 13.64 18.03
CA HIS A 4 7.36 12.24 17.64
C HIS A 4 6.14 11.57 18.30
N ARG A 5 4.96 11.79 17.71
CA ARG A 5 3.76 11.04 18.09
C ARG A 5 3.94 9.62 17.59
N VAL A 6 4.00 8.69 18.53
CA VAL A 6 4.01 7.25 18.24
C VAL A 6 2.78 6.95 17.38
N PRO A 7 2.92 6.33 16.19
CA PRO A 7 1.78 6.06 15.34
C PRO A 7 0.78 5.16 16.05
N SER A 8 -0.51 5.37 15.83
CA SER A 8 -1.54 4.60 16.54
C SER A 8 -1.40 3.11 16.23
N VAL A 9 -1.43 2.28 17.27
CA VAL A 9 -1.43 0.80 17.14
C VAL A 9 -2.57 0.35 16.22
N PHE A 10 -3.71 1.03 16.30
CA PHE A 10 -4.87 0.82 15.45
C PHE A 10 -4.55 0.88 13.94
N PHE A 11 -3.70 1.82 13.50
CA PHE A 11 -3.31 1.93 12.10
C PHE A 11 -2.53 0.68 11.62
N PHE A 12 -1.64 0.14 12.46
CA PHE A 12 -0.91 -1.08 12.16
C PHE A 12 -1.82 -2.32 12.13
N VAL A 13 -2.81 -2.39 13.03
CA VAL A 13 -3.82 -3.46 13.00
C VAL A 13 -4.63 -3.41 11.70
N LEU A 14 -5.08 -2.21 11.28
CA LEU A 14 -5.77 -2.05 10.01
C LEU A 14 -4.91 -2.45 8.81
N LEU A 15 -3.63 -2.08 8.79
CA LEU A 15 -2.71 -2.51 7.73
C LEU A 15 -2.55 -4.03 7.70
N ALA A 16 -2.39 -4.67 8.85
CA ALA A 16 -2.28 -6.12 8.94
C ALA A 16 -3.54 -6.82 8.40
N LEU A 17 -4.72 -6.34 8.80
CA LEU A 17 -6.01 -6.85 8.29
C LEU A 17 -6.16 -6.61 6.78
N TRP A 18 -5.71 -5.46 6.27
CA TRP A 18 -5.72 -5.16 4.84
C TRP A 18 -4.82 -6.11 4.04
N ILE A 19 -3.63 -6.43 4.55
CA ILE A 19 -2.74 -7.42 3.92
C ILE A 19 -3.42 -8.78 3.85
N VAL A 20 -4.06 -9.22 4.94
CA VAL A 20 -4.82 -10.48 4.95
C VAL A 20 -5.94 -10.45 3.90
N ALA A 21 -6.67 -9.33 3.77
CA ALA A 21 -7.70 -9.17 2.76
C ALA A 21 -7.15 -9.27 1.32
N VAL A 22 -6.01 -8.66 1.03
CA VAL A 22 -5.33 -8.76 -0.28
C VAL A 22 -4.87 -10.21 -0.56
N ILE A 23 -4.40 -10.93 0.47
CA ILE A 23 -4.03 -12.34 0.32
C ILE A 23 -5.27 -13.17 -0.02
N ILE A 24 -6.37 -13.02 0.71
CA ILE A 24 -7.63 -13.71 0.43
C ILE A 24 -8.11 -13.39 -0.98
N LEU A 25 -8.04 -12.12 -1.37
CA LEU A 25 -8.37 -11.65 -2.71
C LEU A 25 -7.58 -12.39 -3.80
N SER A 26 -6.28 -12.60 -3.57
CA SER A 26 -5.41 -13.30 -4.51
C SER A 26 -5.78 -14.77 -4.69
N TYR A 27 -6.23 -15.43 -3.62
CA TYR A 27 -6.70 -16.81 -3.66
C TYR A 27 -8.05 -16.97 -4.35
N VAL A 28 -8.96 -15.99 -4.19
CA VAL A 28 -10.34 -16.10 -4.67
C VAL A 28 -10.49 -15.66 -6.13
N TRP A 29 -9.82 -14.58 -6.53
CA TRP A 29 -9.98 -13.97 -7.87
C TRP A 29 -8.71 -13.92 -8.70
N GLY A 30 -7.59 -14.46 -8.20
CA GLY A 30 -6.31 -14.47 -8.88
C GLY A 30 -5.39 -13.33 -8.44
N VAL A 31 -4.13 -13.44 -8.84
CA VAL A 31 -3.06 -12.54 -8.42
C VAL A 31 -3.22 -11.17 -9.08
N GLN A 32 -3.69 -11.11 -10.33
CA GLN A 32 -3.84 -9.84 -11.06
C GLN A 32 -4.76 -8.83 -10.35
N PRO A 33 -6.03 -9.15 -10.04
CA PRO A 33 -6.90 -8.19 -9.35
C PRO A 33 -6.37 -7.86 -7.95
N ALA A 34 -5.79 -8.82 -7.23
CA ALA A 34 -5.22 -8.57 -5.91
C ALA A 34 -4.05 -7.57 -5.94
N MET A 35 -3.17 -7.69 -6.93
CA MET A 35 -2.05 -6.78 -7.11
C MET A 35 -2.51 -5.38 -7.53
N TYR A 36 -3.54 -5.24 -8.37
CA TYR A 36 -4.12 -3.93 -8.67
C TYR A 36 -4.76 -3.28 -7.44
N THR A 37 -5.51 -4.05 -6.64
CA THR A 37 -6.09 -3.55 -5.39
C THR A 37 -5.00 -3.09 -4.42
N PHE A 38 -3.92 -3.86 -4.30
CA PHE A 38 -2.80 -3.48 -3.45
C PHE A 38 -2.08 -2.23 -3.96
N ALA A 39 -1.78 -2.16 -5.26
CA ALA A 39 -1.20 -0.98 -5.90
C ALA A 39 -2.07 0.27 -5.70
N GLY A 40 -3.39 0.15 -5.90
CA GLY A 40 -4.35 1.22 -5.65
C GLY A 40 -4.34 1.68 -4.19
N SER A 41 -4.25 0.75 -3.24
CA SER A 41 -4.16 1.10 -1.80
C SER A 41 -2.89 1.89 -1.45
N LEU A 42 -1.76 1.60 -2.09
CA LEU A 42 -0.53 2.37 -1.92
C LEU A 42 -0.68 3.81 -2.46
N ALA A 43 -1.33 3.96 -3.62
CA ALA A 43 -1.64 5.28 -4.16
C ALA A 43 -2.56 6.07 -3.23
N VAL A 44 -3.62 5.43 -2.70
CA VAL A 44 -4.52 6.04 -1.71
C VAL A 44 -3.76 6.47 -0.46
N LEU A 45 -2.86 5.64 0.07
CA LEU A 45 -2.01 5.99 1.22
C LEU A 45 -1.10 7.17 0.91
N ALA A 46 -0.55 7.26 -0.30
CA ALA A 46 0.27 8.39 -0.74
C ALA A 46 -0.56 9.70 -0.76
N PHE A 47 -1.76 9.66 -1.32
CA PHE A 47 -2.68 10.80 -1.32
C PHE A 47 -3.10 11.19 0.10
N ALA A 48 -3.48 10.21 0.92
CA ALA A 48 -3.84 10.45 2.32
C ALA A 48 -2.68 11.12 3.07
N ARG A 49 -1.44 10.81 2.73
CA ARG A 49 -0.25 11.40 3.34
C ARG A 49 0.04 12.84 2.92
N LEU A 50 -0.43 13.25 1.74
CA LEU A 50 -0.39 14.63 1.29
C LEU A 50 -1.48 15.48 1.94
N VAL A 51 -2.67 14.91 2.14
CA VAL A 51 -3.86 15.63 2.62
C VAL A 51 -3.96 15.65 4.14
N LEU A 52 -3.56 14.58 4.84
CA LEU A 52 -3.74 14.46 6.28
C LEU A 52 -2.66 15.22 7.08
N PRO A 53 -3.04 15.75 8.26
CA PRO A 53 -2.11 16.34 9.22
C PRO A 53 -0.95 15.40 9.62
N ALA A 54 0.19 16.00 9.97
CA ALA A 54 1.32 15.27 10.50
C ALA A 54 0.93 14.51 11.78
N GLY A 55 1.32 13.23 11.89
CA GLY A 55 1.02 12.38 13.03
C GLY A 55 -0.19 11.43 12.86
N MET A 56 -1.01 11.60 11.82
CA MET A 56 -2.11 10.65 11.54
C MET A 56 -1.66 9.38 10.83
N ILE A 57 -0.67 9.48 9.95
CA ILE A 57 -0.08 8.35 9.23
C ILE A 57 1.41 8.25 9.65
N PRO A 58 1.94 7.06 9.98
CA PRO A 58 3.33 6.85 10.39
C PRO A 58 4.34 7.50 9.44
N GLN A 59 5.27 8.30 9.97
CA GLN A 59 6.39 8.87 9.22
C GLN A 59 7.70 8.17 9.54
N VAL A 60 8.37 7.68 8.51
CA VAL A 60 9.68 7.03 8.65
C VAL A 60 10.81 8.03 8.42
N ARG A 61 10.75 8.82 7.34
CA ARG A 61 11.81 9.79 6.99
C ARG A 61 11.27 11.20 6.76
N SER A 62 10.63 11.42 5.61
CA SER A 62 9.99 12.70 5.28
C SER A 62 8.69 12.44 4.51
N ARG A 63 7.73 13.37 4.61
CA ARG A 63 6.44 13.26 3.91
C ARG A 63 6.63 12.99 2.41
N TRP A 64 7.50 13.76 1.75
CA TRP A 64 7.75 13.61 0.32
C TRP A 64 8.44 12.29 -0.03
N PHE A 65 9.41 11.86 0.76
CA PHE A 65 10.09 10.59 0.53
C PHE A 65 9.10 9.41 0.63
N ASP A 66 8.23 9.43 1.64
CA ASP A 66 7.21 8.39 1.83
C ASP A 66 6.20 8.38 0.66
N VAL A 67 5.72 9.55 0.24
CA VAL A 67 4.77 9.69 -0.90
C VAL A 67 5.40 9.19 -2.20
N VAL A 68 6.62 9.61 -2.52
CA VAL A 68 7.32 9.17 -3.73
C VAL A 68 7.54 7.66 -3.71
N THR A 69 7.91 7.10 -2.56
CA THR A 69 8.09 5.65 -2.41
C THR A 69 6.78 4.90 -2.64
N LEU A 70 5.69 5.34 -2.02
CA LEU A 70 4.37 4.71 -2.18
C LEU A 70 3.88 4.77 -3.62
N LEU A 71 4.00 5.92 -4.29
CA LEU A 71 3.59 6.06 -5.70
C LEU A 71 4.48 5.23 -6.64
N THR A 72 5.79 5.19 -6.40
CA THR A 72 6.71 4.37 -7.20
C THR A 72 6.36 2.90 -7.09
N LEU A 73 6.12 2.40 -5.86
CA LEU A 73 5.70 1.02 -5.62
C LEU A 73 4.32 0.73 -6.23
N ALA A 74 3.37 1.67 -6.12
CA ALA A 74 2.07 1.54 -6.76
C ALA A 74 2.20 1.35 -8.28
N LEU A 75 3.00 2.18 -8.94
CA LEU A 75 3.23 2.08 -10.39
C LEU A 75 3.92 0.76 -10.78
N VAL A 76 4.96 0.36 -10.05
CA VAL A 76 5.68 -0.89 -10.31
C VAL A 76 4.75 -2.09 -10.14
N LEU A 77 3.96 -2.14 -9.06
CA LEU A 77 3.02 -3.23 -8.82
C LEU A 77 1.88 -3.23 -9.83
N ALA A 78 1.34 -2.08 -10.22
CA ALA A 78 0.33 -1.99 -11.27
C ALA A 78 0.86 -2.47 -12.64
N TYR A 79 2.12 -2.19 -12.95
CA TYR A 79 2.78 -2.72 -14.14
C TYR A 79 2.94 -4.25 -14.06
N LEU A 80 3.46 -4.76 -12.93
CA LEU A 80 3.65 -6.20 -12.73
C LEU A 80 2.33 -6.98 -12.67
N ALA A 81 1.24 -6.37 -12.19
CA ALA A 81 -0.08 -6.99 -12.11
C ALA A 81 -0.58 -7.50 -13.47
N ASN A 82 -0.19 -6.85 -14.60
CA ASN A 82 -0.52 -7.33 -15.95
C ASN A 82 -0.05 -8.76 -16.24
N TRP A 83 0.96 -9.23 -15.49
CA TRP A 83 1.56 -10.55 -15.66
C TRP A 83 1.18 -11.51 -14.52
N GLY A 84 0.35 -11.07 -13.56
CA GLY A 84 0.09 -11.79 -12.31
C GLY A 84 -0.52 -13.18 -12.50
N ASP A 85 -1.42 -13.34 -13.46
CA ASP A 85 -2.11 -14.61 -13.75
C ASP A 85 -1.63 -15.22 -15.08
N THR A 86 -0.39 -14.91 -15.49
CA THR A 86 0.19 -15.51 -16.70
C THR A 86 0.30 -17.04 -16.50
N PRO A 87 -0.31 -17.86 -17.37
CA PRO A 87 -0.24 -19.30 -17.22
C PRO A 87 1.20 -19.79 -17.33
N ALA A 88 1.57 -20.77 -16.50
CA ALA A 88 2.86 -21.42 -16.62
C ALA A 88 2.96 -22.07 -18.00
N VAL A 89 4.07 -21.83 -18.70
CA VAL A 89 4.38 -22.56 -19.93
C VAL A 89 4.86 -23.94 -19.49
N VAL A 90 4.03 -24.96 -19.71
CA VAL A 90 4.31 -26.38 -19.44
C VAL A 90 4.62 -27.10 -20.73
#